data_AF-A0A0P9VCN7-F1
#
_entry.id   AF-A0A0P9VCN7-F1
#
_cell.length_a   1.000
_cell.length_b   1.000
_cell.length_c   1.000
_cell.angle_alpha   90.00
_cell.angle_beta   90.00
_cell.angle_gamma   90.00
#
_symmetry.space_group_name_H-M   'P 1'
#
loop_
_entity.id
_entity.type
_entity.pdbx_description
1 polymer ?
#
loop_
_entity_poly.entity_id
_entity_poly.type
_entity_poly.pdbx_seq_one_letter_code
_entity_poly.pdbx_strand_id
1 'polypeptide(L)'
;MNKRILAWMFCLATPLAQAQMLQPGLWELTSSNMKVDGQQLPDMQLMLGQLQNLPPEQRAMMEQMMKKQGVSLGGKGVRACLTQAQVQSDNIPLTDPASGCTQKITARNGKTWNFQFSCPKAQGTGQAQFLSDREFTTNVVGTFNATGQQQNGSMDTRAVWLGPQCGNVAPRT
;
A
#
# COMPACT_ATOMS: atom_id res chain seq x y z
N MET A 1 -31.47 58.53 20.89
CA MET A 1 -30.57 58.38 19.73
C MET A 1 -29.63 57.21 20.02
N ASN A 2 -29.67 56.22 19.14
CA ASN A 2 -29.13 54.86 19.31
C ASN A 2 -27.60 54.77 19.39
N LYS A 3 -27.10 53.72 20.05
CA LYS A 3 -26.16 52.75 19.44
C LYS A 3 -25.98 51.53 20.37
N ARG A 4 -26.68 50.44 20.06
CA ARG A 4 -26.42 49.11 20.62
C ARG A 4 -25.22 48.52 19.88
N ILE A 5 -24.11 48.33 20.57
CA ILE A 5 -22.93 47.63 20.04
C ILE A 5 -23.21 46.12 20.20
N LEU A 6 -23.57 45.44 19.11
CA LEU A 6 -23.55 43.99 19.06
C LEU A 6 -22.09 43.54 18.92
N ALA A 7 -21.51 43.00 19.99
CA ALA A 7 -20.24 42.30 19.92
C ALA A 7 -20.47 40.93 19.25
N TRP A 8 -20.05 40.79 18.00
CA TRP A 8 -20.01 39.52 17.28
C TRP A 8 -18.85 38.67 17.81
N MET A 9 -19.17 37.66 18.62
CA MET A 9 -18.24 36.65 19.07
C MET A 9 -18.02 35.64 17.93
N PHE A 10 -16.98 35.87 17.13
CA PHE A 10 -16.53 34.93 16.10
C PHE A 10 -15.83 33.76 16.80
N CYS A 11 -16.56 32.67 17.06
CA CYS A 11 -15.96 31.38 17.42
C CYS A 11 -15.17 30.88 16.20
N LEU A 12 -13.85 31.11 16.21
CA LEU A 12 -12.90 30.44 15.32
C LEU A 12 -12.93 28.95 15.67
N ALA A 13 -13.80 28.19 15.01
CA ALA A 13 -13.71 26.75 14.97
C ALA A 13 -12.45 26.38 14.17
N THR A 14 -11.31 26.24 14.86
CA THR A 14 -10.12 25.62 14.27
C THR A 14 -10.52 24.21 13.84
N PRO A 15 -10.43 23.85 12.55
CA PRO A 15 -10.66 22.48 12.15
C PRO A 15 -9.65 21.62 12.88
N LEU A 16 -10.13 20.62 13.63
CA LEU A 16 -9.31 19.53 14.13
C LEU A 16 -8.72 18.85 12.90
N ALA A 17 -7.48 19.19 12.56
CA ALA A 17 -6.71 18.46 11.58
C ALA A 17 -6.56 17.04 12.13
N GLN A 18 -7.37 16.10 11.62
CA GLN A 18 -7.15 14.69 11.88
C GLN A 18 -5.74 14.37 11.40
N ALA A 19 -4.87 13.95 12.32
CA ALA A 19 -3.50 13.58 11.99
C ALA A 19 -3.56 12.41 11.00
N GLN A 20 -3.40 12.71 9.71
CA GLN A 20 -3.53 11.73 8.66
C GLN A 20 -2.29 10.82 8.66
N MET A 21 -2.51 9.53 8.87
CA MET A 21 -1.42 8.55 9.00
C MET A 21 -0.66 8.30 7.68
N LEU A 22 -1.30 8.53 6.53
CA LEU A 22 -0.72 8.31 5.20
C LEU A 22 -1.21 9.37 4.20
N GLN A 23 -0.39 9.79 3.25
CA GLN A 23 -0.76 10.74 2.20
C GLN A 23 -1.53 10.06 1.03
N PRO A 24 -2.59 10.68 0.48
CA PRO A 24 -3.18 10.23 -0.78
C PRO A 24 -2.20 10.46 -1.94
N GLY A 25 -2.39 9.74 -3.03
CA GLY A 25 -1.58 9.89 -4.24
C GLY A 25 -0.73 8.65 -4.53
N LEU A 26 0.38 8.86 -5.21
CA LEU A 26 1.21 7.80 -5.76
C LEU A 26 2.18 7.26 -4.71
N TRP A 27 2.18 5.94 -4.54
CA TRP A 27 3.11 5.21 -3.69
C TRP A 27 3.91 4.20 -4.50
N GLU A 28 5.18 4.00 -4.16
CA GLU A 28 6.05 2.94 -4.70
C GLU A 28 6.37 1.93 -3.60
N LEU A 29 6.09 0.66 -3.88
CA LEU A 29 6.32 -0.48 -3.00
C LEU A 29 7.51 -1.28 -3.53
N THR A 30 8.45 -1.56 -2.63
CA THR A 30 9.59 -2.43 -2.90
C THR A 30 9.57 -3.59 -1.93
N SER A 31 9.84 -4.80 -2.43
CA SER A 31 9.82 -6.02 -1.62
C SER A 31 11.21 -6.61 -1.51
N SER A 32 11.55 -7.11 -0.33
CA SER A 32 12.86 -7.67 -0.01
C SER A 32 12.74 -8.83 1.00
N ASN A 33 13.86 -9.50 1.29
CA ASN A 33 13.93 -10.61 2.25
C ASN A 33 12.86 -11.69 2.03
N MET A 34 12.51 -11.92 0.77
CA MET A 34 11.51 -12.91 0.42
C MET A 34 12.06 -14.31 0.67
N LYS A 35 11.34 -15.10 1.46
CA LYS A 35 11.67 -16.51 1.72
C LYS A 35 10.48 -17.38 1.37
N VAL A 36 10.75 -18.54 0.78
CA VAL A 36 9.77 -19.58 0.48
C VAL A 36 10.36 -20.91 0.94
N ASP A 37 9.64 -21.62 1.81
CA ASP A 37 10.08 -22.87 2.45
C ASP A 37 11.50 -22.80 3.03
N GLY A 38 11.82 -21.63 3.62
CA GLY A 38 13.13 -21.34 4.20
C GLY A 38 14.23 -20.96 3.21
N GLN A 39 13.98 -21.08 1.90
CA GLN A 39 14.91 -20.64 0.85
C GLN A 39 14.72 -19.17 0.54
N GLN A 40 15.83 -18.43 0.45
CA GLN A 40 15.79 -17.02 0.11
C GLN A 40 15.67 -16.86 -1.41
N LEU A 41 14.68 -16.08 -1.84
CA LEU A 41 14.50 -15.73 -3.25
C LEU A 41 15.33 -14.50 -3.63
N PRO A 42 15.66 -14.33 -4.92
CA PRO A 42 16.31 -13.12 -5.41
C PRO A 42 15.49 -11.87 -5.09
N ASP A 43 16.17 -10.73 -4.96
CA ASP A 43 15.52 -9.44 -4.74
C ASP A 43 14.54 -9.15 -5.89
N MET A 44 13.36 -8.61 -5.55
CA MET A 44 12.35 -8.24 -6.54
C MET A 44 12.87 -7.23 -7.56
N GLN A 45 13.84 -6.39 -7.22
CA GLN A 45 14.50 -5.51 -8.20
C GLN A 45 15.21 -6.29 -9.31
N LEU A 46 15.83 -7.42 -8.97
CA LEU A 46 16.50 -8.26 -9.95
C LEU A 46 15.49 -8.94 -10.87
N MET A 47 14.37 -9.41 -10.32
CA MET A 47 13.24 -9.93 -11.10
C MET A 47 12.62 -8.85 -12.00
N LEU A 48 12.40 -7.64 -11.48
CA LEU A 48 11.89 -6.49 -12.24
C LEU A 48 12.83 -6.09 -13.38
N GLY A 49 14.14 -6.17 -13.17
CA GLY A 49 15.14 -5.98 -14.21
C GLY A 49 15.00 -6.99 -15.36
N GLN A 50 14.70 -8.25 -15.04
CA GLN A 50 14.45 -9.27 -16.07
C GLN A 50 13.15 -9.01 -16.83
N LEU A 51 12.09 -8.54 -16.15
CA LEU A 51 10.82 -8.16 -16.79
C LEU A 51 10.99 -6.99 -17.76
N GLN A 52 11.89 -6.06 -17.47
CA GLN A 52 12.23 -4.98 -18.39
C GLN A 52 12.90 -5.48 -19.67
N ASN A 53 13.49 -6.68 -19.68
CA ASN A 53 14.11 -7.28 -20.87
C ASN A 53 13.11 -8.07 -21.75
N LEU A 54 11.82 -8.09 -21.41
CA LEU A 54 10.80 -8.76 -22.22
C LEU A 54 10.67 -8.13 -23.63
N PRO A 55 10.27 -8.91 -24.65
CA PRO A 55 9.90 -8.37 -25.95
C PRO A 55 8.82 -7.27 -25.81
N PRO A 56 8.83 -6.23 -26.65
CA PRO A 56 7.92 -5.08 -26.51
C PRO A 56 6.44 -5.46 -26.42
N GLU A 57 6.00 -6.43 -27.22
CA GLU A 57 4.62 -6.91 -27.22
C GLU A 57 4.24 -7.58 -25.87
N GLN A 58 5.10 -8.44 -25.34
CA GLN A 58 4.87 -9.10 -24.05
C GLN A 58 4.89 -8.09 -22.89
N ARG A 59 5.79 -7.11 -22.95
CA ARG A 59 5.84 -6.02 -21.96
C ARG A 59 4.54 -5.21 -21.99
N ALA A 60 4.06 -4.82 -23.18
CA ALA A 60 2.83 -4.05 -23.33
C ALA A 60 1.60 -4.82 -22.82
N MET A 61 1.52 -6.12 -23.11
CA MET A 61 0.45 -6.98 -22.60
C MET A 61 0.47 -7.02 -21.05
N MET A 62 1.64 -7.19 -20.45
CA MET A 62 1.82 -7.19 -19.01
C MET A 62 1.44 -5.86 -18.37
N GLU A 63 1.92 -4.74 -18.93
CA GLU A 63 1.59 -3.39 -18.46
C GLU A 63 0.09 -3.12 -18.54
N GLN A 64 -0.57 -3.56 -19.60
CA GLN A 64 -2.02 -3.41 -19.75
C GLN A 64 -2.78 -4.21 -18.68
N MET A 65 -2.32 -5.43 -18.35
CA MET A 65 -2.91 -6.24 -17.29
C MET A 65 -2.71 -5.62 -15.91
N MET A 66 -1.51 -5.11 -15.61
CA MET A 66 -1.23 -4.40 -14.36
C MET A 66 -2.06 -3.12 -14.23
N LYS A 67 -2.18 -2.36 -15.31
CA LYS A 67 -3.01 -1.15 -15.34
C LYS A 67 -4.46 -1.46 -15.03
N LYS A 68 -5.01 -2.58 -15.52
CA LYS A 68 -6.36 -3.04 -15.16
C LYS A 68 -6.52 -3.38 -13.68
N GLN A 69 -5.43 -3.74 -13.00
CA GLN A 69 -5.38 -3.99 -11.56
C GLN A 69 -5.02 -2.73 -10.74
N GLY A 70 -4.97 -1.55 -11.37
CA GLY A 70 -4.67 -0.29 -10.69
C GLY A 70 -3.22 -0.17 -10.19
N VAL A 71 -2.30 -0.95 -10.76
CA VAL A 71 -0.88 -0.91 -10.44
C VAL A 71 -0.04 -0.68 -11.69
N SER A 72 1.20 -0.20 -11.51
CA SER A 72 2.19 -0.15 -12.58
C SER A 72 3.57 -0.56 -12.08
N LEU A 73 4.45 -0.94 -12.99
CA LEU A 73 5.88 -1.04 -12.67
C LEU A 73 6.51 0.33 -12.79
N GLY A 74 7.34 0.72 -11.83
CA GLY A 74 8.05 1.99 -11.90
C GLY A 74 9.17 2.08 -10.89
N GLY A 75 10.23 2.80 -11.27
CA GLY A 75 11.41 2.98 -10.42
C GLY A 75 12.00 1.63 -10.03
N LYS A 76 11.92 1.31 -8.74
CA LYS A 76 12.48 0.08 -8.15
C LYS A 76 11.43 -0.97 -7.82
N GLY A 77 10.15 -0.71 -8.09
CA GLY A 77 9.07 -1.52 -7.53
C GLY A 77 7.73 -1.40 -8.24
N VAL A 78 6.68 -1.73 -7.50
CA VAL A 78 5.28 -1.64 -7.93
C VAL A 78 4.70 -0.33 -7.43
N ARG A 79 4.04 0.43 -8.29
CA ARG A 79 3.36 1.66 -7.93
C ARG A 79 1.86 1.47 -7.84
N ALA A 80 1.26 2.08 -6.83
CA ALA A 80 -0.17 2.10 -6.60
C ALA A 80 -0.63 3.52 -6.26
N CYS A 81 -1.80 3.90 -6.75
CA CYS A 81 -2.43 5.16 -6.42
C CYS A 81 -3.44 4.95 -5.28
N LEU A 82 -3.25 5.66 -4.17
CA LEU A 82 -4.14 5.62 -3.01
C LEU A 82 -5.10 6.81 -3.02
N THR A 83 -6.38 6.54 -2.83
CA THR A 83 -7.43 7.54 -2.68
C THR A 83 -7.46 8.11 -1.25
N GLN A 84 -8.11 9.26 -1.09
CA GLN A 84 -8.33 9.87 0.22
C GLN A 84 -9.06 8.92 1.18
N ALA A 85 -10.10 8.24 0.70
CA ALA A 85 -10.87 7.29 1.50
C ALA A 85 -10.02 6.11 2.00
N GLN A 86 -9.09 5.63 1.17
CA GLN A 86 -8.19 4.53 1.54
C GLN A 86 -7.21 4.92 2.64
N VAL A 87 -6.61 6.11 2.55
CA VAL A 87 -5.62 6.57 3.54
C VAL A 87 -6.26 7.03 4.86
N GLN A 88 -7.56 7.33 4.84
CA GLN A 88 -8.36 7.61 6.04
C GLN A 88 -8.99 6.35 6.64
N SER A 89 -8.85 5.20 5.98
CA SER A 89 -9.44 3.95 6.46
C SER A 89 -8.69 3.41 7.67
N ASP A 90 -9.37 2.53 8.40
CA ASP A 90 -8.79 1.78 9.52
C ASP A 90 -7.98 0.54 9.08
N ASN A 91 -7.48 0.53 7.85
CA ASN A 91 -6.68 -0.55 7.31
C ASN A 91 -5.34 -0.05 6.77
N ILE A 92 -4.45 -0.98 6.47
CA ILE A 92 -3.21 -0.69 5.74
C ILE A 92 -3.58 -0.73 4.26
N PRO A 93 -3.53 0.40 3.52
CA PRO A 93 -4.07 0.51 2.17
C PRO A 93 -3.11 -0.07 1.12
N LEU A 94 -2.49 -1.21 1.39
CA LEU A 94 -1.65 -1.93 0.42
C LEU A 94 -2.45 -2.96 -0.38
N THR A 95 -3.56 -3.45 0.16
CA THR A 95 -4.40 -4.45 -0.50
C THR A 95 -5.28 -3.82 -1.57
N ASP A 96 -5.31 -4.40 -2.76
CA ASP A 96 -6.25 -4.02 -3.81
C ASP A 96 -7.66 -4.56 -3.44
N PRO A 97 -8.70 -3.70 -3.33
CA PRO A 97 -10.06 -4.14 -3.01
C PRO A 97 -10.59 -5.22 -3.96
N ALA A 98 -10.19 -5.21 -5.23
CA ALA A 98 -10.62 -6.19 -6.23
C ALA A 98 -9.87 -7.53 -6.17
N SER A 99 -8.82 -7.66 -5.34
CA SER A 99 -7.97 -8.85 -5.29
C SER A 99 -8.59 -10.05 -4.56
N GLY A 100 -9.73 -9.87 -3.88
CA GLY A 100 -10.33 -10.90 -3.02
C GLY A 100 -9.54 -11.14 -1.72
N CYS A 101 -8.50 -10.33 -1.45
CA CYS A 101 -7.79 -10.33 -0.19
C CYS A 101 -8.56 -9.53 0.87
N THR A 102 -8.65 -10.09 2.06
CA THR A 102 -9.16 -9.43 3.26
C THR A 102 -8.02 -9.15 4.22
N GLN A 103 -8.13 -8.06 4.96
CA GLN A 103 -7.18 -7.70 6.02
C GLN A 103 -7.95 -7.37 7.29
N LYS A 104 -7.42 -7.79 8.44
CA LYS A 104 -7.94 -7.48 9.76
C LYS A 104 -6.83 -6.95 10.65
N ILE A 105 -6.94 -5.72 11.11
CA ILE A 105 -6.04 -5.18 12.13
C ILE A 105 -6.32 -5.88 13.46
N THR A 106 -5.29 -6.46 14.08
CA THR A 106 -5.39 -7.21 15.34
C THR A 106 -4.89 -6.43 16.54
N ALA A 107 -3.95 -5.50 16.34
CA ALA A 107 -3.47 -4.60 17.39
C ALA A 107 -2.94 -3.29 16.79
N ARG A 108 -3.09 -2.19 17.55
CA ARG A 108 -2.53 -0.87 17.21
C ARG A 108 -1.75 -0.31 18.40
N ASN A 109 -0.44 -0.20 18.23
CA ASN A 109 0.47 0.34 19.23
C ASN A 109 1.18 1.55 18.62
N GLY A 110 0.50 2.71 18.64
CA GLY A 110 0.99 3.93 18.01
C GLY A 110 1.25 3.73 16.51
N LYS A 111 2.53 3.81 16.12
CA LYS A 111 2.99 3.65 14.73
C LYS A 111 3.19 2.19 14.30
N THR A 112 2.92 1.22 15.17
CA THR A 112 3.09 -0.21 14.88
C THR A 112 1.75 -0.91 14.88
N TRP A 113 1.34 -1.48 13.75
CA TRP A 113 0.05 -2.14 13.59
C TRP A 113 0.25 -3.61 13.23
N ASN A 114 -0.32 -4.52 14.02
CA ASN A 114 -0.35 -5.93 13.68
C ASN A 114 -1.63 -6.25 12.92
N PHE A 115 -1.55 -7.14 11.94
CA PHE A 115 -2.68 -7.52 11.13
C PHE A 115 -2.63 -9.00 10.72
N GLN A 116 -3.79 -9.51 10.34
CA GLN A 116 -3.95 -10.78 9.64
C GLN A 116 -4.45 -10.50 8.23
N PHE A 117 -4.05 -11.32 7.27
CA PHE A 117 -4.52 -11.24 5.90
C PHE A 117 -4.95 -12.62 5.40
N SER A 118 -5.96 -12.63 4.53
CA SER A 118 -6.46 -13.83 3.86
C SER A 118 -6.84 -13.50 2.42
N CYS A 119 -6.16 -14.14 1.48
CA CYS A 119 -6.32 -14.05 0.04
C CYS A 119 -6.65 -15.43 -0.53
N PRO A 120 -7.21 -15.54 -1.74
CA PRO A 120 -7.56 -16.84 -2.34
C PRO A 120 -6.41 -17.85 -2.41
N LYS A 121 -5.16 -17.36 -2.50
CA LYS A 121 -3.94 -18.17 -2.59
C LYS A 121 -2.90 -17.84 -1.53
N ALA A 122 -3.24 -17.07 -0.49
CA ALA A 122 -2.28 -16.72 0.55
C ALA A 122 -2.97 -16.35 1.85
N GLN A 123 -2.40 -16.68 3.00
CA GLN A 123 -2.91 -16.22 4.29
C GLN A 123 -1.80 -16.10 5.31
N GLY A 124 -1.95 -15.25 6.31
CA GLY A 124 -0.93 -15.11 7.34
C GLY A 124 -1.13 -13.91 8.24
N THR A 125 -0.02 -13.52 8.85
CA THR A 125 0.07 -12.38 9.76
C THR A 125 1.11 -11.40 9.26
N GLY A 126 0.99 -10.16 9.68
CA GLY A 126 2.03 -9.17 9.43
C GLY A 126 2.02 -8.06 10.47
N GLN A 127 3.06 -7.24 10.36
CA GLN A 127 3.21 -6.01 11.11
C GLN A 127 3.53 -4.89 10.13
N ALA A 128 2.87 -3.75 10.29
CA ALA A 128 3.23 -2.50 9.65
C ALA A 128 3.89 -1.56 10.66
N GLN A 129 4.96 -0.91 10.24
CA GLN A 129 5.62 0.16 10.97
C GLN A 129 5.54 1.44 10.15
N PHE A 130 4.73 2.38 10.60
CA PHE A 130 4.62 3.71 10.00
C PHE A 130 5.82 4.55 10.44
N LEU A 131 6.63 5.01 9.49
CA LEU A 131 7.80 5.86 9.79
C LEU A 131 7.37 7.33 9.75
N SER A 132 6.63 7.68 8.70
CA SER A 132 5.99 8.98 8.50
C SER A 132 4.65 8.82 7.75
N ASP A 133 4.00 9.93 7.44
CA ASP A 133 2.85 9.98 6.53
C ASP A 133 3.21 9.66 5.07
N ARG A 134 4.51 9.57 4.76
CA ARG A 134 5.07 9.33 3.42
C ARG A 134 5.91 8.06 3.32
N GLU A 135 6.05 7.31 4.40
CA GLU A 135 6.84 6.10 4.41
C GLU A 135 6.41 5.12 5.50
N PHE A 136 6.28 3.85 5.14
CA PHE A 136 6.10 2.76 6.09
C PHE A 136 6.70 1.47 5.57
N THR A 137 6.93 0.54 6.49
CA THR A 137 7.37 -0.82 6.16
C THR A 137 6.36 -1.84 6.65
N THR A 138 6.36 -3.02 6.03
CA THR A 138 5.65 -4.18 6.53
C THR A 138 6.56 -5.40 6.52
N ASN A 139 6.33 -6.30 7.48
CA ASN A 139 6.82 -7.67 7.45
C ASN A 139 5.60 -8.58 7.47
N VAL A 140 5.59 -9.59 6.60
CA VAL A 140 4.54 -10.60 6.57
C VAL A 140 5.14 -12.00 6.64
N VAL A 141 4.43 -12.90 7.31
CA VAL A 141 4.73 -14.34 7.38
C VAL A 141 3.43 -15.10 7.21
N GLY A 142 3.44 -16.14 6.39
CA GLY A 142 2.23 -16.89 6.09
C GLY A 142 2.45 -18.05 5.13
N THR A 143 1.35 -18.53 4.57
CA THR A 143 1.33 -19.54 3.53
C THR A 143 0.95 -18.90 2.20
N PHE A 144 1.57 -19.37 1.12
CA PHE A 144 1.35 -18.93 -0.25
C PHE A 144 1.15 -20.15 -1.14
N ASN A 145 0.24 -20.06 -2.10
CA ASN A 145 -0.05 -21.11 -3.07
C ASN A 145 0.15 -20.57 -4.49
N ALA A 146 1.40 -20.32 -4.86
CA ALA A 146 1.75 -19.80 -6.19
C ALA A 146 1.77 -20.90 -7.26
N THR A 147 2.15 -22.13 -6.90
CA THR A 147 2.44 -23.25 -7.82
C THR A 147 1.43 -24.40 -7.75
N GLY A 148 0.34 -24.24 -7.00
CA GLY A 148 -0.62 -25.32 -6.71
C GLY A 148 -0.30 -26.09 -5.43
N GLN A 149 0.89 -25.88 -4.85
CA GLN A 149 1.26 -26.37 -3.53
C GLN A 149 1.33 -25.24 -2.52
N GLN A 150 0.90 -25.52 -1.30
CA GLN A 150 1.01 -24.58 -0.20
C GLN A 150 2.44 -24.54 0.31
N GLN A 151 3.05 -23.36 0.30
CA GLN A 151 4.41 -23.10 0.73
C GLN A 151 4.40 -22.08 1.86
N ASN A 152 5.29 -22.22 2.82
CA ASN A 152 5.48 -21.20 3.85
C ASN A 152 6.34 -20.08 3.27
N GLY A 153 6.05 -18.83 3.62
CA GLY A 153 6.88 -17.74 3.18
C GLY A 153 6.84 -16.51 4.08
N SER A 154 7.80 -15.63 3.82
CA SER A 154 7.89 -14.32 4.46
C SER A 154 8.39 -13.28 3.47
N MET A 155 8.05 -12.02 3.70
CA MET A 155 8.49 -10.91 2.85
C MET A 155 8.47 -9.61 3.65
N ASP A 156 9.47 -8.76 3.41
CA ASP A 156 9.48 -7.37 3.84
C ASP A 156 9.03 -6.48 2.69
N THR A 157 8.23 -5.46 2.98
CA THR A 157 7.85 -4.42 2.01
C THR A 157 8.18 -3.05 2.57
N ARG A 158 8.71 -2.16 1.73
CA ARG A 158 8.86 -0.74 2.01
C ARG A 158 8.01 0.04 1.02
N ALA A 159 7.14 0.91 1.53
CA ALA A 159 6.27 1.77 0.75
C ALA A 159 6.68 3.23 0.95
N VAL A 160 6.90 3.95 -0.16
CA VAL A 160 7.31 5.35 -0.17
C VAL A 160 6.35 6.18 -1.02
N TRP A 161 5.89 7.31 -0.49
CA TRP A 161 5.05 8.25 -1.21
C TRP A 161 5.87 9.07 -2.21
N LEU A 162 5.43 9.08 -3.46
CA LEU A 162 6.10 9.77 -4.57
C LEU A 162 5.50 11.15 -4.88
N GLY A 163 4.23 11.37 -4.51
CA GLY A 163 3.56 12.63 -4.79
C GLY A 163 2.05 12.52 -4.83
N PRO A 164 1.33 13.65 -4.87
CA PRO A 164 -0.13 13.67 -4.88
C PRO A 164 -0.72 13.25 -6.24
N GLN A 165 0.07 13.27 -7.31
CA GLN A 165 -0.37 12.98 -8.66
C GLN A 165 -0.11 11.50 -9.00
N CYS A 166 -1.16 10.78 -9.38
CA CYS A 166 -1.06 9.36 -9.75
C CYS A 166 -0.63 9.10 -11.20
N GLY A 167 -0.61 10.14 -12.04
CA GLY A 167 -0.24 10.02 -13.45
C GLY A 167 -1.09 8.98 -14.17
N ASN A 168 -0.43 7.98 -14.77
CA ASN A 168 -1.09 6.91 -15.54
C ASN A 168 -1.59 5.73 -14.70
N VAL A 169 -1.39 5.76 -13.38
CA VAL A 169 -1.87 4.73 -12.45
C VAL A 169 -3.26 5.08 -11.99
N ALA A 170 -4.25 4.28 -12.37
CA ALA A 170 -5.61 4.49 -11.93
C ALA A 170 -5.71 4.34 -10.39
N PRO A 171 -6.46 5.22 -9.70
CA PRO A 171 -6.75 5.02 -8.28
C PRO A 171 -7.44 3.68 -8.07
N ARG A 172 -6.99 2.92 -7.07
CA ARG A 172 -7.64 1.66 -6.70
C ARG A 172 -8.97 1.98 -6.02
N THR A 173 -10.05 1.41 -6.53
CA THR A 173 -11.42 1.56 -5.98
C THR A 173 -11.91 0.24 -5.44
#